data_AF-A0A0Q4RDC3-F1
#
_entry.id   AF-A0A0Q4RDC3-F1
#
_cell.length_a   1.000
_cell.length_b   1.000
_cell.length_c   1.000
_cell.angle_alpha   90.00
_cell.angle_beta   90.00
_cell.angle_gamma   90.00
#
_symmetry.space_group_name_H-M   'P 1'
#
loop_
_entity.id
_entity.type
_entity.pdbx_description
1 polymer ?
#
loop_
_entity_poly.entity_id
_entity_poly.type
_entity_poly.pdbx_seq_one_letter_code
_entity_poly.pdbx_strand_id
1 'polypeptide(L)'
;MALSDLFSFFTGEAKEKYNAKPVDPVKARKPLLAGIKKARDDFNADEYTKPNRWFSVKNSVVAFHPKLAGKTLTINGVDENHMPSERFVEFLDLMEKEVEAGEFDEVIANHGKGNTDVHIGKAKRSRGSAVKSEKPWEARKDYASLTRAQKQSVSRLYGYGKNPDGSLIADVGHKPDAPLPA
;
A
#
# COMPACT_ATOMS: atom_id res chain seq x y z
N MET A 1 49.03 -20.36 4.73
CA MET A 1 48.06 -19.59 3.95
C MET A 1 48.64 -19.37 2.57
N ALA A 2 47.92 -19.76 1.53
CA ALA A 2 48.39 -19.63 0.15
C ALA A 2 48.02 -18.24 -0.40
N LEU A 3 48.81 -17.74 -1.34
CA LEU A 3 48.58 -16.43 -1.99
C LEU A 3 47.24 -16.39 -2.76
N SER A 4 46.74 -17.56 -3.15
CA SER A 4 45.40 -17.78 -3.70
C SER A 4 44.26 -17.48 -2.72
N ASP A 5 44.45 -17.71 -1.41
CA ASP A 5 43.44 -17.39 -0.39
C ASP A 5 43.27 -15.88 -0.25
N LEU A 6 44.34 -15.11 -0.44
CA LEU A 6 44.32 -13.65 -0.41
C LEU A 6 43.51 -13.04 -1.56
N PHE A 7 43.58 -13.64 -2.76
CA PHE A 7 42.82 -13.14 -3.91
C PHE A 7 41.33 -13.47 -3.86
N SER A 8 40.91 -14.45 -3.05
CA SER A 8 39.50 -14.76 -2.83
C SER A 8 38.72 -13.61 -2.17
N PHE A 9 39.41 -12.72 -1.45
CA PHE A 9 38.80 -11.52 -0.85
C PHE A 9 38.47 -10.41 -1.86
N PHE A 10 39.11 -10.39 -3.02
CA PHE A 10 38.90 -9.37 -4.06
C PHE A 10 37.91 -9.88 -5.10
N THR A 11 36.62 -9.79 -4.79
CA THR A 11 35.55 -10.15 -5.72
C THR A 11 35.20 -8.99 -6.65
N GLY A 12 34.87 -9.30 -7.91
CA GLY A 12 34.36 -8.30 -8.86
C GLY A 12 33.08 -7.60 -8.36
N GLU A 13 32.26 -8.30 -7.58
CA GLU A 13 31.07 -7.75 -6.92
C GLU A 13 31.39 -6.62 -5.92
N ALA A 14 32.53 -6.70 -5.22
CA ALA A 14 32.96 -5.65 -4.31
C ALA A 14 33.28 -4.35 -5.05
N LYS A 15 33.81 -4.44 -6.28
CA LYS A 15 34.05 -3.29 -7.15
C LYS A 15 32.74 -2.62 -7.59
N GLU A 16 31.70 -3.39 -7.88
CA GLU A 16 30.39 -2.84 -8.25
C GLU A 16 29.70 -2.16 -7.06
N LYS A 17 29.72 -2.80 -5.89
CA LYS A 17 29.19 -2.20 -4.65
C LYS A 17 29.96 -0.95 -4.23
N TYR A 18 31.26 -0.90 -4.45
CA TYR A 18 32.10 0.27 -4.15
C TYR A 18 31.80 1.47 -5.06
N ASN A 19 31.51 1.22 -6.33
CA ASN A 19 31.17 2.28 -7.29
C ASN A 19 29.69 2.71 -7.22
N ALA A 20 28.85 1.93 -6.55
CA ALA A 20 27.46 2.30 -6.30
C ALA A 20 27.42 3.53 -5.38
N LYS A 21 27.09 4.69 -5.94
CA LYS A 21 26.79 5.88 -5.13
C LYS A 21 25.59 5.55 -4.23
N PRO A 22 25.67 5.74 -2.90
CA PRO A 22 24.51 5.62 -2.05
C PRO A 22 23.47 6.64 -2.51
N VAL A 23 22.39 6.14 -3.10
CA VAL A 23 21.26 6.96 -3.52
C VAL A 23 20.54 7.37 -2.24
N ASP A 24 20.52 8.68 -1.97
CA ASP A 24 19.71 9.23 -0.89
C ASP A 24 18.23 8.97 -1.23
N PRO A 25 17.53 8.07 -0.50
CA PRO A 25 16.17 7.67 -0.84
C PRO A 25 15.21 8.86 -0.77
N VAL A 26 15.45 9.82 0.12
CA VAL A 26 14.63 11.02 0.26
C VAL A 26 14.73 11.89 -1.00
N LYS A 27 15.94 12.04 -1.57
CA LYS A 27 16.12 12.78 -2.82
C LYS A 27 15.54 12.03 -4.03
N ALA A 28 15.60 10.70 -4.00
CA ALA A 28 15.08 9.86 -5.07
C ALA A 28 13.53 9.87 -5.14
N ARG A 29 12.85 10.00 -3.99
CA ARG A 29 11.38 10.09 -3.89
C ARG A 29 10.80 11.44 -4.34
N LYS A 30 11.55 12.55 -4.18
CA LYS A 30 11.10 13.91 -4.53
C LYS A 30 10.40 14.05 -5.90
N PRO A 31 10.97 13.56 -7.02
CA PRO A 31 10.32 13.68 -8.33
C PRO A 31 9.00 12.91 -8.41
N LEU A 32 8.89 11.76 -7.72
CA LEU A 32 7.66 10.97 -7.68
C LEU A 32 6.58 11.71 -6.87
N LEU A 33 6.92 12.21 -5.68
CA LEU A 33 6.02 12.99 -4.83
C LEU A 33 5.53 14.27 -5.53
N ALA A 34 6.42 14.99 -6.20
CA ALA A 34 6.08 16.18 -6.96
C ALA A 34 5.07 15.88 -8.09
N GLY A 35 5.24 14.74 -8.76
CA GLY A 35 4.32 14.32 -9.82
C GLY A 35 2.98 13.81 -9.29
N ILE A 36 2.94 13.13 -8.14
CA ILE A 36 1.68 12.76 -7.45
C ILE A 36 0.88 14.01 -7.10
N LYS A 37 1.53 15.00 -6.48
CA LYS A 37 0.89 16.27 -6.14
C LYS A 37 0.36 16.98 -7.38
N LYS A 38 1.15 17.06 -8.45
CA LYS A 38 0.73 17.67 -9.71
C LYS A 38 -0.46 16.93 -10.33
N ALA A 39 -0.47 15.60 -10.32
CA ALA A 39 -1.58 14.81 -10.83
C ALA A 39 -2.86 15.05 -10.02
N ARG A 40 -2.76 15.19 -8.69
CA ARG A 40 -3.89 15.56 -7.82
C ARG A 40 -4.43 16.95 -8.17
N ASP A 41 -3.53 17.94 -8.30
CA ASP A 41 -3.89 19.31 -8.63
C ASP A 41 -4.56 19.39 -10.02
N ASP A 42 -3.96 18.74 -11.04
CA ASP A 42 -4.51 18.70 -12.41
C ASP A 42 -5.87 17.97 -12.46
N PHE A 43 -6.09 16.93 -11.63
CA PHE A 43 -7.38 16.22 -11.57
C PHE A 43 -8.46 17.06 -10.90
N ASN A 44 -8.15 17.72 -9.78
CA ASN A 44 -9.08 18.58 -9.07
C ASN A 44 -9.42 19.87 -9.84
N ALA A 45 -8.53 20.32 -10.73
CA ALA A 45 -8.77 21.45 -11.61
C ALA A 45 -9.54 21.10 -12.90
N ASP A 46 -9.95 19.84 -13.07
CA ASP A 46 -10.56 19.32 -14.31
C ASP A 46 -9.69 19.53 -15.57
N GLU A 47 -8.37 19.65 -15.42
CA GLU A 47 -7.43 19.96 -16.51
C GLU A 47 -6.98 18.69 -17.26
N TYR A 48 -7.97 17.93 -17.72
CA TYR A 48 -7.79 16.62 -18.36
C TYR A 48 -7.08 16.66 -19.71
N THR A 49 -6.84 17.83 -20.29
CA THR A 49 -6.28 18.02 -21.63
C THR A 49 -4.82 18.46 -21.62
N LYS A 50 -4.21 18.68 -20.45
CA LYS A 50 -2.82 19.13 -20.33
C LYS A 50 -1.81 18.15 -20.96
N PRO A 51 -0.75 18.67 -21.62
CA PRO A 51 0.34 17.84 -22.09
C PRO A 51 1.17 17.28 -20.92
N ASN A 52 1.73 16.08 -21.09
CA ASN A 52 2.57 15.40 -20.08
C ASN A 52 1.88 15.07 -18.74
N ARG A 53 0.54 14.98 -18.71
CA ARG A 53 -0.20 14.46 -17.56
C ARG A 53 0.14 13.00 -17.26
N TRP A 54 -0.16 12.55 -16.06
CA TRP A 54 0.01 11.16 -15.62
C TRP A 54 -1.27 10.35 -15.75
N PHE A 55 -2.35 10.94 -16.21
CA PHE A 55 -3.64 10.28 -16.25
C PHE A 55 -4.50 10.77 -17.42
N SER A 56 -5.45 9.96 -17.85
CA SER A 56 -6.46 10.34 -18.84
C SER A 56 -7.83 9.87 -18.35
N VAL A 57 -8.86 10.69 -18.54
CA VAL A 57 -10.22 10.39 -18.07
C VAL A 57 -11.12 10.15 -19.26
N LYS A 58 -11.81 8.99 -19.30
CA LYS A 58 -12.81 8.65 -20.31
C LYS A 58 -13.88 7.76 -19.69
N ASN A 59 -15.16 8.05 -19.94
CA ASN A 59 -16.29 7.26 -19.43
C ASN A 59 -16.24 7.01 -17.91
N SER A 60 -15.90 8.03 -17.12
CA SER A 60 -15.73 7.95 -15.65
C SER A 60 -14.61 7.00 -15.17
N VAL A 61 -13.77 6.51 -16.08
CA VAL A 61 -12.58 5.72 -15.79
C VAL A 61 -11.33 6.57 -16.01
N VAL A 62 -10.40 6.48 -15.07
CA VAL A 62 -9.07 7.09 -15.14
C VAL A 62 -8.07 6.02 -15.54
N ALA A 63 -7.40 6.26 -16.66
CA ALA A 63 -6.20 5.55 -17.05
C ALA A 63 -4.99 6.28 -16.48
N PHE A 64 -4.23 5.64 -15.60
CA PHE A 64 -3.11 6.21 -14.86
C PHE A 64 -1.79 5.61 -15.33
N HIS A 65 -0.88 6.48 -15.74
CA HIS A 65 0.44 6.19 -16.30
C HIS A 65 1.49 7.13 -15.68
N PRO A 66 1.95 6.84 -14.45
CA PRO A 66 2.91 7.68 -13.74
C PRO A 66 4.25 7.70 -14.50
N LYS A 67 4.94 8.84 -14.48
CA LYS A 67 6.24 9.00 -15.13
C LYS A 67 7.30 9.45 -14.15
N LEU A 68 8.40 8.71 -14.06
CA LEU A 68 9.56 9.07 -13.26
C LEU A 68 10.74 9.37 -14.19
N ALA A 69 11.39 10.53 -14.00
CA ALA A 69 12.55 10.93 -14.83
C ALA A 69 12.36 10.77 -16.36
N GLY A 70 11.13 11.00 -16.86
CA GLY A 70 10.80 10.93 -18.28
C GLY A 70 10.45 9.54 -18.82
N LYS A 71 10.47 8.48 -17.98
CA LYS A 71 10.01 7.13 -18.36
C LYS A 71 8.75 6.75 -17.60
N THR A 72 7.94 5.88 -18.18
CA THR A 72 6.75 5.33 -17.51
C THR A 72 7.20 4.43 -16.37
N LEU A 73 6.57 4.62 -15.21
CA LEU A 73 6.77 3.79 -14.04
C LEU A 73 5.74 2.66 -14.07
N THR A 74 6.19 1.42 -14.20
CA THR A 74 5.35 0.24 -14.09
C THR A 74 4.87 0.08 -12.65
N ILE A 75 3.57 -0.12 -12.45
CA ILE A 75 2.99 -0.51 -11.15
C ILE A 75 2.35 -1.88 -11.34
N ASN A 76 2.74 -2.86 -10.52
CA ASN A 76 2.33 -4.27 -10.67
C ASN A 76 2.62 -4.87 -12.06
N GLY A 77 3.72 -4.47 -12.71
CA GLY A 77 4.08 -4.94 -14.05
C GLY A 77 3.22 -4.35 -15.18
N VAL A 78 2.38 -3.35 -14.88
CA VAL A 78 1.51 -2.69 -15.85
C VAL A 78 1.87 -1.22 -15.97
N ASP A 79 2.05 -0.75 -17.21
CA ASP A 79 2.36 0.65 -17.55
C ASP A 79 1.16 1.60 -17.38
N GLU A 80 -0.05 1.06 -17.52
CA GLU A 80 -1.31 1.80 -17.51
C GLU A 80 -2.35 1.11 -16.62
N ASN A 81 -2.65 1.73 -15.48
CA ASN A 81 -3.60 1.21 -14.50
C ASN A 81 -4.94 1.92 -14.66
N HIS A 82 -6.04 1.16 -14.69
CA HIS A 82 -7.37 1.71 -14.86
C HIS A 82 -8.14 1.67 -13.54
N MET A 83 -8.78 2.78 -13.17
CA MET A 83 -9.58 2.86 -11.95
C MET A 83 -10.77 3.82 -12.10
N PRO A 84 -11.83 3.68 -11.28
CA PRO A 84 -12.91 4.65 -11.26
C PRO A 84 -12.40 6.04 -10.86
N SER A 85 -12.86 7.09 -11.56
CA SER A 85 -12.50 8.49 -11.28
C SER A 85 -12.76 8.92 -9.85
N GLU A 86 -13.85 8.45 -9.25
CA GLU A 86 -14.21 8.71 -7.86
C GLU A 86 -13.14 8.28 -6.85
N ARG A 87 -12.33 7.26 -7.19
CA ARG A 87 -11.30 6.69 -6.30
C ARG A 87 -9.90 7.20 -6.61
N PHE A 88 -9.75 8.03 -7.64
CA PHE A 88 -8.44 8.46 -8.11
C PHE A 88 -7.69 9.31 -7.08
N VAL A 89 -8.38 10.25 -6.44
CA VAL A 89 -7.78 11.10 -5.39
C VAL A 89 -7.37 10.26 -4.18
N GLU A 90 -8.23 9.35 -3.71
CA GLU A 90 -7.90 8.41 -2.62
C GLU A 90 -6.68 7.54 -2.95
N PHE A 91 -6.58 7.10 -4.20
CA PHE A 91 -5.44 6.33 -4.68
C PHE A 91 -4.14 7.16 -4.64
N LEU A 92 -4.17 8.42 -5.07
CA LEU A 92 -3.01 9.31 -5.01
C LEU A 92 -2.56 9.57 -3.56
N ASP A 93 -3.50 9.72 -2.62
CA ASP A 93 -3.20 9.87 -1.19
C ASP A 93 -2.52 8.64 -0.59
N LEU A 94 -2.99 7.45 -0.97
CA LEU A 94 -2.36 6.19 -0.56
C LEU A 94 -0.98 6.05 -1.19
N MET A 95 -0.85 6.34 -2.49
CA MET A 95 0.43 6.29 -3.19
C MET A 95 1.47 7.23 -2.57
N GLU A 96 1.08 8.45 -2.19
CA GLU A 96 1.94 9.41 -1.50
C GLU A 96 2.47 8.82 -0.18
N LYS A 97 1.59 8.23 0.64
CA LYS A 97 1.97 7.61 1.92
C LYS A 97 2.92 6.43 1.74
N GLU A 98 2.69 5.57 0.76
CA GLU A 98 3.55 4.41 0.51
C GLU A 98 4.93 4.83 -0.05
N VAL A 99 4.99 5.90 -0.85
CA VAL A 99 6.26 6.50 -1.29
C VAL A 99 7.01 7.10 -0.09
N GLU A 100 6.33 7.77 0.83
CA GLU A 100 6.93 8.25 2.08
C GLU A 100 7.37 7.12 3.02
N ALA A 101 6.65 5.99 3.01
CA ALA A 101 7.03 4.78 3.75
C ALA A 101 8.27 4.09 3.16
N GLY A 102 8.60 4.35 1.89
CA GLY A 102 9.75 3.77 1.21
C GLY A 102 9.47 2.48 0.45
N GLU A 103 8.20 2.09 0.31
CA GLU A 103 7.79 0.90 -0.47
C GLU A 103 8.15 1.02 -1.96
N PHE A 104 8.41 2.24 -2.44
CA PHE A 104 8.85 2.51 -3.81
C PHE A 104 10.37 2.65 -3.97
N ASP A 105 11.17 2.57 -2.90
CA ASP A 105 12.61 2.86 -2.96
C ASP A 105 13.36 1.89 -3.86
N GLU A 106 13.05 0.60 -3.80
CA GLU A 106 13.67 -0.42 -4.66
C GLU A 106 13.34 -0.18 -6.14
N VAL A 107 12.10 0.22 -6.42
CA VAL A 107 11.61 0.51 -7.78
C VAL A 107 12.27 1.76 -8.31
N ILE A 108 12.38 2.82 -7.49
CA ILE A 108 13.06 4.06 -7.86
C ILE A 108 14.56 3.81 -8.07
N ALA A 109 15.21 3.01 -7.23
CA ALA A 109 16.62 2.67 -7.34
C ALA A 109 16.94 1.83 -8.60
N ASN A 110 16.00 0.98 -9.00
CA ASN A 110 16.12 0.12 -10.18
C ASN A 110 15.44 0.70 -11.44
N HIS A 111 14.83 1.88 -11.33
CA HIS A 111 14.11 2.54 -12.41
C HIS A 111 15.01 2.77 -13.64
N GLY A 112 14.65 2.14 -14.75
CA GLY A 112 15.40 2.21 -16.01
C GLY A 112 16.44 1.11 -16.24
N LYS A 113 16.56 0.13 -15.33
CA LYS A 113 17.44 -1.06 -15.50
C LYS A 113 16.72 -2.34 -15.98
N GLY A 114 15.45 -2.24 -16.37
CA GLY A 114 14.64 -3.38 -16.80
C GLY A 114 13.72 -3.92 -15.69
N ASN A 115 12.63 -4.55 -16.12
CA ASN A 115 11.40 -4.92 -15.40
C ASN A 115 11.49 -4.90 -13.86
N THR A 116 11.05 -3.80 -13.25
CA THR A 116 10.90 -3.67 -11.80
C THR A 116 9.43 -3.83 -11.44
N ASP A 117 9.08 -4.99 -10.90
CA ASP A 117 7.75 -5.24 -10.35
C ASP A 117 7.60 -4.48 -9.03
N VAL A 118 6.58 -3.62 -8.96
CA VAL A 118 6.15 -3.03 -7.68
C VAL A 118 5.42 -4.13 -6.92
N HIS A 119 6.04 -4.67 -5.87
CA HIS A 119 5.32 -5.46 -4.89
C HIS A 119 4.59 -4.51 -3.94
N ILE A 120 3.40 -4.03 -4.32
CA ILE A 120 2.51 -3.40 -3.35
C ILE A 120 2.15 -4.47 -2.32
N GLY A 121 2.75 -4.41 -1.13
CA GLY A 121 2.35 -5.24 -0.01
C GLY A 121 0.85 -5.14 0.17
N LYS A 122 0.15 -6.29 0.26
CA LYS A 122 -1.33 -6.31 0.39
C LYS A 122 -1.75 -5.23 1.39
N ALA A 123 -2.54 -4.26 0.91
CA ALA A 123 -3.04 -3.15 1.71
C ALA A 123 -3.42 -3.65 3.10
N LYS A 124 -2.72 -3.14 4.12
CA LYS A 124 -2.97 -3.50 5.51
C LYS A 124 -4.36 -2.97 5.81
N ARG A 125 -5.37 -3.85 5.72
CA ARG A 125 -6.79 -3.49 5.92
C ARG A 125 -6.85 -2.65 7.19
N SER A 126 -7.41 -1.45 7.09
CA SER A 126 -7.65 -0.59 8.24
C SER A 126 -8.33 -1.46 9.30
N ARG A 127 -7.63 -1.73 10.40
CA ARG A 127 -8.27 -2.29 11.58
C ARG A 127 -9.24 -1.20 11.99
N GLY A 128 -10.53 -1.43 11.79
CA GLY A 128 -11.56 -0.52 12.26
C GLY A 128 -11.19 -0.17 13.69
N SER A 129 -11.15 1.13 13.99
CA SER A 129 -10.83 1.62 15.33
C SER A 129 -11.68 0.83 16.30
N ALA A 130 -11.06 -0.09 17.03
CA ALA A 130 -11.75 -0.86 18.04
C ALA A 130 -12.30 0.20 18.98
N VAL A 131 -13.62 0.37 18.93
CA VAL A 131 -14.34 1.24 19.85
C VAL A 131 -13.75 0.95 21.23
N LYS A 132 -13.52 1.99 22.04
CA LYS A 132 -13.03 1.86 23.43
C LYS A 132 -14.00 1.06 24.35
N SER A 133 -14.89 0.28 23.76
CA SER A 133 -15.78 -0.69 24.36
C SER A 133 -15.00 -1.90 24.86
N GLU A 134 -15.54 -2.48 25.92
CA GLU A 134 -15.10 -3.68 26.61
C GLU A 134 -14.72 -4.81 25.65
N LYS A 135 -13.73 -5.60 26.04
CA LYS A 135 -13.27 -6.72 25.22
C LYS A 135 -14.36 -7.78 25.12
N PRO A 136 -14.42 -8.58 24.04
CA PRO A 136 -15.49 -9.57 23.85
C PRO A 136 -15.62 -10.60 24.99
N TRP A 137 -14.53 -10.93 25.68
CA TRP A 137 -14.54 -11.86 26.81
C TRP A 137 -15.05 -11.22 28.12
N GLU A 138 -15.09 -9.90 28.20
CA GLU A 138 -15.70 -9.14 29.29
C GLU A 138 -17.18 -8.85 28.99
N ALA A 139 -17.50 -8.58 27.73
CA ALA A 139 -18.83 -8.12 27.33
C ALA A 139 -19.85 -9.26 27.08
N ARG A 140 -19.40 -10.47 26.71
CA ARG A 140 -20.28 -11.58 26.33
C ARG A 140 -20.45 -12.60 27.46
N LYS A 141 -21.70 -12.89 27.85
CA LYS A 141 -22.01 -13.74 29.02
C LYS A 141 -21.65 -15.21 28.82
N ASP A 142 -21.84 -15.74 27.62
CA ASP A 142 -21.57 -17.13 27.25
C ASP A 142 -20.14 -17.34 26.70
N TYR A 143 -19.27 -16.33 26.79
CA TYR A 143 -17.92 -16.42 26.22
C TYR A 143 -17.13 -17.62 26.74
N ALA A 144 -17.26 -17.93 28.04
CA ALA A 144 -16.59 -19.08 28.65
C ALA A 144 -17.01 -20.41 28.01
N SER A 145 -18.31 -20.57 27.72
CA SER A 145 -18.92 -21.77 27.13
C SER A 145 -18.70 -21.92 25.62
N LEU A 146 -18.21 -20.89 24.92
CA LEU A 146 -17.90 -20.98 23.50
C LEU A 146 -16.72 -21.94 23.24
N THR A 147 -16.84 -22.68 22.13
CA THR A 147 -15.72 -23.47 21.59
C THR A 147 -14.57 -22.57 21.15
N ARG A 148 -13.38 -23.15 21.00
CA ARG A 148 -12.19 -22.41 20.53
C ARG A 148 -12.42 -21.73 19.18
N ALA A 149 -13.09 -22.42 18.24
CA ALA A 149 -13.41 -21.87 16.92
C ALA A 149 -14.36 -20.66 17.01
N GLN A 150 -15.38 -20.75 17.87
CA GLN A 150 -16.32 -19.65 18.09
C GLN A 150 -15.64 -18.44 18.74
N LYS A 151 -14.75 -18.65 19.73
CA LYS A 151 -13.94 -17.58 20.35
C LYS A 151 -13.06 -16.86 19.34
N GLN A 152 -12.44 -17.60 18.41
CA GLN A 152 -11.64 -17.04 17.32
C GLN A 152 -12.51 -16.22 16.35
N SER A 153 -13.71 -16.71 16.00
CA SER A 153 -14.64 -15.98 15.14
C SER A 153 -15.07 -14.65 15.77
N VAL A 154 -15.48 -14.67 17.05
CA VAL A 154 -15.84 -13.45 17.81
C VAL A 154 -14.68 -12.46 17.84
N SER A 155 -13.48 -12.92 18.20
CA SER A 155 -12.30 -12.04 18.27
C SER A 155 -11.95 -11.43 16.91
N ARG A 156 -12.11 -12.22 15.83
CA ARG A 156 -11.90 -11.76 14.46
C ARG A 156 -12.91 -10.69 14.06
N LEU A 157 -14.20 -10.91 14.32
CA LEU A 157 -15.26 -9.94 14.03
C LEU A 157 -15.08 -8.66 14.83
N TYR A 158 -14.74 -8.77 16.11
CA TYR A 158 -14.45 -7.62 16.96
C TYR A 158 -13.27 -6.79 16.43
N GLY A 159 -12.19 -7.43 15.96
CA GLY A 159 -11.07 -6.75 15.31
C GLY A 159 -11.42 -6.06 13.99
N TYR A 160 -12.59 -6.38 13.41
CA TYR A 160 -13.16 -5.70 12.24
C TYR A 160 -14.24 -4.67 12.59
N GLY A 161 -14.46 -4.37 13.87
CA GLY A 161 -15.53 -3.47 14.30
C GLY A 161 -16.93 -4.06 14.05
N LYS A 162 -17.05 -5.39 14.08
CA LYS A 162 -18.31 -6.12 13.86
C LYS A 162 -18.76 -6.85 15.13
N ASN A 163 -20.06 -6.95 15.29
CA ASN A 163 -20.71 -7.81 16.27
C ASN A 163 -20.56 -9.29 15.88
N PRO A 164 -20.82 -10.24 16.80
CA PRO A 164 -20.76 -11.67 16.52
C PRO A 164 -21.67 -12.13 15.38
N ASP A 165 -22.79 -11.45 15.11
CA ASP A 165 -23.70 -11.71 13.98
C ASP A 165 -23.19 -11.16 12.63
N GLY A 166 -22.05 -10.46 12.63
CA GLY A 166 -21.44 -9.85 11.45
C GLY A 166 -21.92 -8.43 11.14
N SER A 167 -22.88 -7.90 11.91
CA SER A 167 -23.33 -6.50 11.80
C SER A 167 -22.23 -5.53 12.22
N LEU A 168 -22.18 -4.34 11.62
CA LEU A 168 -21.21 -3.31 11.97
C LEU A 168 -21.60 -2.65 13.29
N ILE A 169 -20.66 -2.58 14.25
CA ILE A 169 -20.88 -1.93 15.56
C ILE A 169 -21.25 -0.45 15.37
N ALA A 170 -20.69 0.20 14.34
CA ALA A 170 -20.98 1.58 14.00
C ALA A 170 -22.46 1.82 13.64
N ASP A 171 -23.12 0.82 13.05
CA ASP A 171 -24.47 0.99 12.50
C ASP A 171 -25.55 0.58 13.51
N VAL A 172 -25.35 -0.52 14.22
CA VAL A 172 -26.38 -1.12 15.09
C VAL A 172 -26.03 -1.07 16.58
N GLY A 173 -24.92 -0.43 16.94
CA GLY A 173 -24.37 -0.44 18.29
C GLY A 173 -23.69 -1.75 18.67
N HIS A 174 -23.07 -1.75 19.85
CA HIS A 174 -22.35 -2.92 20.36
C HIS A 174 -23.33 -3.98 20.90
N LYS A 175 -23.30 -5.18 20.31
CA LYS A 175 -24.16 -6.32 20.65
C LYS A 175 -23.29 -7.57 20.91
N PRO A 176 -22.69 -7.69 22.10
CA PRO A 176 -21.74 -8.76 22.40
C PRO A 176 -22.38 -10.16 22.47
N ASP A 177 -23.68 -10.23 22.79
CA ASP A 177 -24.44 -11.48 22.93
C ASP A 177 -25.18 -11.88 21.62
N ALA A 178 -24.86 -11.25 20.48
CA ALA A 178 -25.49 -11.59 19.21
C ALA A 178 -25.17 -13.05 18.79
N PRO A 179 -26.10 -13.74 18.08
CA PRO A 179 -25.87 -15.09 17.61
C PRO A 179 -24.69 -15.12 16.64
N LEU A 180 -23.90 -16.18 16.69
CA LEU A 180 -22.83 -16.38 15.71
C LEU A 180 -23.44 -16.81 14.38
N PRO A 181 -22.90 -16.35 13.23
CA PRO A 181 -23.28 -16.89 11.94
C PRO A 181 -23.01 -18.39 11.94
N ALA A 182 -23.98 -19.15 11.43
CA ALA A 182 -23.89 -20.59 11.25
C ALA A 182 -22.72 -20.98 10.32
#